data_AF-A0A3P6FXM0-F1
#
_entry.id   AF-A0A3P6FXM0-F1
#
_cell.length_a   1.000
_cell.length_b   1.000
_cell.length_c   1.000
_cell.angle_alpha   90.00
_cell.angle_beta   90.00
_cell.angle_gamma   90.00
#
_symmetry.space_group_name_H-M   'P 1'
#
loop_
_entity.id
_entity.type
_entity.pdbx_description
1 polymer ?
#
loop_
_entity_poly.entity_id
_entity_poly.type
_entity_poly.pdbx_seq_one_letter_code
_entity_poly.pdbx_strand_id
1 'polypeptide(L)'
;MLNKPDCTVEFDEEGKVTGVTSEGETAKCKKVVCDPSYLPNKVNKIGRVARAIAIMSHPIPNTNDSHSVQVIIPQKQLARKSDMYVFCCSYSHNVAPKGKFIAFVSTDAETDNPQTELKAGIDLLGPVDEIFFDIYDATTHFETTVADVLNMYTLITGKQLDLSVDLSAASAAEE
;
A
#
# COMPACT_ATOMS: atom_id res chain seq x y z
N MET A 1 19.38 -1.45 5.47
CA MET A 1 19.86 -0.43 6.44
C MET A 1 18.80 0.65 6.48
N LEU A 2 18.16 0.89 7.63
CA LEU A 2 17.25 2.03 7.80
C LEU A 2 18.06 3.31 8.07
N ASN A 3 17.47 4.47 7.80
CA ASN A 3 18.12 5.78 7.99
C ASN A 3 19.44 5.94 7.22
N LYS A 4 19.47 5.48 5.96
CA LYS A 4 20.62 5.65 5.05
C LYS A 4 20.18 6.55 3.88
N PRO A 5 20.44 7.87 3.96
CA PRO A 5 19.91 8.84 3.01
C PRO A 5 20.65 8.83 1.67
N ASP A 6 20.15 9.60 0.71
CA ASP A 6 20.81 9.90 -0.58
C ASP A 6 21.21 8.67 -1.39
N CYS A 7 20.43 7.59 -1.26
CA CYS A 7 20.61 6.37 -2.05
C CYS A 7 20.39 6.65 -3.55
N THR A 8 21.48 6.56 -4.31
CA THR A 8 21.48 6.75 -5.76
C THR A 8 21.79 5.44 -6.46
N VAL A 9 20.96 5.06 -7.43
CA VAL A 9 21.21 3.87 -8.26
C VAL A 9 22.18 4.25 -9.38
N GLU A 10 23.30 3.52 -9.46
CA GLU A 10 24.36 3.77 -10.43
C GLU A 10 24.15 2.95 -11.70
N PHE A 11 24.39 3.57 -12.86
CA PHE A 11 24.25 2.95 -14.17
C PHE A 11 25.54 3.09 -14.99
N ASP A 12 25.83 2.12 -15.85
CA ASP A 12 26.90 2.22 -16.85
C ASP A 12 26.44 2.97 -18.12
N GLU A 13 27.35 3.11 -19.08
CA GLU A 13 27.11 3.79 -20.37
C GLU A 13 26.00 3.11 -21.21
N GLU A 14 25.75 1.81 -20.97
CA GLU A 14 24.68 1.05 -21.63
C GLU A 14 23.33 1.17 -20.87
N GLY A 15 23.30 1.89 -19.74
CA GLY A 15 22.12 2.09 -18.91
C GLY A 15 21.79 0.90 -17.99
N LYS A 16 22.74 -0.01 -17.78
CA LYS A 16 22.60 -1.17 -16.88
C LYS A 16 23.09 -0.82 -15.48
N VAL A 17 22.42 -1.37 -14.47
CA VAL A 17 22.76 -1.11 -13.07
C VAL A 17 24.11 -1.70 -12.68
N THR A 18 24.90 -0.93 -11.93
CA THR A 18 26.24 -1.32 -11.45
C THR A 18 26.36 -1.32 -9.93
N GLY A 19 25.51 -0.57 -9.23
CA GLY A 19 25.53 -0.46 -7.78
C GLY A 19 24.52 0.53 -7.23
N VAL A 20 24.56 0.72 -5.92
CA VAL A 20 23.86 1.78 -5.20
C VAL A 20 24.88 2.53 -4.35
N THR A 21 24.93 3.85 -4.51
CA THR A 21 25.79 4.75 -3.73
C THR A 21 24.97 5.43 -2.65
N SER A 22 25.52 5.54 -1.45
CA SER A 22 24.97 6.37 -0.37
C SER A 22 26.10 6.78 0.56
N GLU A 23 26.12 8.05 0.97
CA GLU A 23 27.14 8.60 1.89
C GLU A 23 28.58 8.42 1.39
N GLY A 24 28.78 8.44 0.07
CA GLY A 24 30.10 8.27 -0.55
C GLY A 24 30.59 6.83 -0.66
N GLU A 25 29.83 5.85 -0.15
CA GLU A 25 30.11 4.43 -0.30
C GLU A 25 29.21 3.80 -1.36
N THR A 26 29.79 2.95 -2.22
CA THR A 26 29.07 2.24 -3.28
C THR A 26 29.04 0.74 -3.04
N ALA A 27 27.84 0.19 -2.88
CA ALA A 27 27.60 -1.24 -2.89
C ALA A 27 27.34 -1.71 -4.32
N LYS A 28 28.23 -2.54 -4.88
CA LYS A 28 28.09 -3.07 -6.25
C LYS A 28 27.08 -4.21 -6.31
N CYS A 29 26.24 -4.21 -7.35
CA CYS A 29 25.23 -5.25 -7.56
C CYS A 29 24.88 -5.40 -9.05
N LYS A 30 24.38 -6.59 -9.42
CA LYS A 30 23.95 -6.88 -10.80
C LYS A 30 22.48 -6.54 -11.08
N LYS A 31 21.68 -6.40 -10.01
CA LYS A 31 20.24 -6.14 -10.03
C LYS A 31 19.90 -5.29 -8.82
N VAL A 32 18.95 -4.38 -8.98
CA VAL A 32 18.38 -3.55 -7.91
C VAL A 32 16.87 -3.73 -7.94
N VAL A 33 16.28 -3.86 -6.75
CA VAL A 33 14.83 -3.82 -6.54
C VAL A 33 14.58 -2.62 -5.64
N CYS A 34 13.72 -1.71 -6.07
CA CYS A 34 13.36 -0.51 -5.32
C CYS A 34 11.93 -0.10 -5.68
N ASP A 35 11.27 0.63 -4.78
CA ASP A 35 9.99 1.25 -5.08
C ASP A 35 10.16 2.49 -6.00
N PRO A 36 9.07 3.02 -6.58
CA PRO A 36 9.12 4.15 -7.52
C PRO A 36 9.88 5.40 -7.04
N SER A 37 9.95 5.64 -5.73
CA SER A 37 10.57 6.85 -5.17
C SER A 37 12.08 6.93 -5.43
N TYR A 38 12.76 5.81 -5.59
CA TYR A 38 14.20 5.76 -5.86
C TYR A 38 14.55 6.01 -7.33
N LEU A 39 13.59 5.85 -8.26
CA LEU A 39 13.80 5.97 -9.69
C LEU A 39 12.63 6.72 -10.37
N PRO A 40 12.36 7.99 -10.01
CA PRO A 40 11.21 8.75 -10.52
C PRO A 40 11.22 8.91 -12.05
N ASN A 41 12.40 8.88 -12.68
CA ASN A 41 12.56 8.99 -14.12
C ASN A 41 12.36 7.66 -14.89
N LYS A 42 12.10 6.55 -14.18
CA LYS A 42 11.85 5.22 -14.79
C LYS A 42 10.45 4.70 -14.50
N VAL A 43 9.56 5.57 -14.04
CA VAL A 43 8.16 5.25 -13.73
C VAL A 43 7.22 6.24 -14.41
N ASN A 44 5.98 5.83 -14.63
CA ASN A 44 4.91 6.70 -15.10
C ASN A 44 3.79 6.70 -14.08
N LYS A 45 3.20 7.88 -13.84
CA LYS A 45 2.02 8.00 -12.99
C LYS A 45 0.81 7.42 -13.72
N ILE A 46 0.15 6.45 -13.11
CA ILE A 46 -1.00 5.74 -13.70
C ILE A 46 -2.33 6.07 -13.02
N GLY A 47 -2.31 6.78 -11.90
CA GLY A 47 -3.50 7.10 -11.12
C GLY A 47 -3.17 7.84 -9.83
N ARG A 48 -4.21 8.07 -9.04
CA ARG A 48 -4.15 8.66 -7.69
C ARG A 48 -5.23 8.00 -6.84
N VAL A 49 -5.00 7.89 -5.54
CA VAL A 49 -5.98 7.39 -4.58
C VAL A 49 -6.36 8.51 -3.63
N ALA A 50 -7.67 8.77 -3.52
CA ALA A 50 -8.21 9.61 -2.47
C ALA A 50 -8.40 8.74 -1.22
N ARG A 51 -7.94 9.23 -0.06
CA ARG A 51 -8.07 8.55 1.23
C ARG A 51 -8.52 9.53 2.30
N ALA A 52 -9.41 9.06 3.18
CA ALA A 52 -9.70 9.68 4.46
C ALA A 52 -9.37 8.69 5.58
N ILE A 53 -8.66 9.16 6.61
CA ILE A 53 -8.38 8.42 7.83
C ILE A 53 -9.19 9.07 8.93
N ALA A 54 -10.15 8.35 9.49
CA ALA A 54 -11.06 8.82 10.53
C ALA A 54 -10.79 8.09 11.84
N ILE A 55 -10.69 8.85 12.93
CA ILE A 55 -10.62 8.33 14.30
C ILE A 55 -12.02 8.44 14.92
N MET A 56 -12.48 7.35 15.53
CA MET A 56 -13.82 7.27 16.14
C MET A 56 -13.75 6.65 17.53
N SER A 57 -14.79 6.91 18.32
CA SER A 57 -14.98 6.35 19.68
C SER A 57 -16.04 5.25 19.75
N HIS A 58 -16.44 4.68 18.61
CA HIS A 58 -17.46 3.65 18.51
C HIS A 58 -17.26 2.77 17.27
N PRO A 59 -17.83 1.56 17.22
CA PRO A 59 -17.87 0.76 15.99
C PRO A 59 -18.70 1.45 14.90
N ILE A 60 -18.45 1.11 13.65
CA ILE A 60 -19.27 1.62 12.53
C ILE A 60 -20.73 1.17 12.74
N PRO A 61 -21.72 2.07 12.59
CA PRO A 61 -23.13 1.70 12.67
C PRO A 61 -23.51 0.54 11.74
N ASN A 62 -24.44 -0.31 12.19
CA ASN A 62 -24.95 -1.47 11.44
C ASN A 62 -23.91 -2.57 11.14
N THR A 63 -22.79 -2.63 11.87
CA THR A 63 -21.79 -3.70 11.72
C THR A 63 -21.77 -4.68 12.90
N ASN A 64 -22.88 -4.79 13.64
CA ASN A 64 -23.01 -5.65 14.82
C ASN A 64 -21.87 -5.45 15.84
N ASP A 65 -21.55 -4.18 16.11
CA ASP A 65 -20.47 -3.74 17.00
C ASP A 65 -19.08 -4.33 16.69
N SER A 66 -18.83 -4.69 15.43
CA SER A 66 -17.55 -5.29 15.02
C SER A 66 -16.34 -4.40 15.29
N HIS A 67 -15.27 -5.01 15.81
CA HIS A 67 -13.98 -4.36 16.06
C HIS A 67 -13.12 -4.17 14.81
N SER A 68 -13.52 -4.77 13.69
CA SER A 68 -12.96 -4.55 12.36
C SER A 68 -13.96 -4.90 11.28
N VAL A 69 -13.97 -4.16 10.19
CA VAL A 69 -14.90 -4.41 9.08
C VAL A 69 -14.31 -3.92 7.77
N GLN A 70 -14.66 -4.60 6.68
CA GLN A 70 -14.49 -4.10 5.34
C GLN A 70 -15.86 -3.90 4.71
N VAL A 71 -16.12 -2.70 4.20
CA VAL A 71 -17.30 -2.35 3.43
C VAL A 71 -16.85 -1.97 2.02
N ILE A 72 -17.55 -2.49 1.02
CA ILE A 72 -17.35 -2.14 -0.38
C ILE A 72 -18.60 -1.42 -0.84
N ILE A 73 -18.44 -0.23 -1.40
CA ILE A 73 -19.52 0.54 -2.03
C ILE A 73 -19.27 0.48 -3.54
N PRO A 74 -20.02 -0.37 -4.28
CA PRO A 74 -19.80 -0.54 -5.71
C PRO A 74 -19.98 0.76 -6.48
N GLN A 75 -19.11 1.02 -7.44
CA GLN A 75 -19.05 2.25 -8.23
C GLN A 75 -20.41 2.65 -8.84
N LYS A 76 -21.23 1.66 -9.25
CA LYS A 76 -22.55 1.89 -9.84
C LYS A 76 -23.55 2.49 -8.87
N GLN A 77 -23.41 2.25 -7.56
CA GLN A 77 -24.24 2.85 -6.52
C GLN A 77 -23.90 4.33 -6.29
N LEU A 78 -22.70 4.75 -6.70
CA LEU A 78 -22.17 6.11 -6.52
C LEU A 78 -22.02 6.88 -7.85
N ALA A 79 -22.43 6.29 -8.98
CA ALA A 79 -22.18 6.83 -10.32
C ALA A 79 -20.69 7.15 -10.59
N ARG A 80 -19.79 6.30 -10.08
CA ARG A 80 -18.34 6.38 -10.24
C ARG A 80 -17.80 5.34 -11.24
N LYS A 81 -16.52 5.45 -11.57
CA LYS A 81 -15.74 4.48 -12.37
C LYS A 81 -14.94 3.50 -11.51
N SER A 82 -14.73 3.82 -10.24
CA SER A 82 -14.04 2.98 -9.27
C SER A 82 -14.90 2.75 -8.03
N ASP A 83 -14.74 1.58 -7.44
CA ASP A 83 -15.41 1.23 -6.18
C ASP A 83 -14.81 2.06 -5.03
N MET A 84 -15.57 2.23 -3.96
CA MET A 84 -15.09 2.82 -2.72
C MET A 84 -14.99 1.75 -1.64
N TYR A 85 -13.91 1.81 -0.87
CA TYR A 85 -13.61 0.86 0.19
C TYR A 85 -13.58 1.59 1.53
N VAL A 86 -14.27 1.03 2.51
CA VAL A 86 -14.15 1.43 3.92
C VAL A 86 -13.56 0.27 4.69
N PHE A 87 -12.35 0.43 5.19
CA PHE A 87 -11.72 -0.52 6.11
C PHE A 87 -11.66 0.09 7.49
N CYS A 88 -12.17 -0.62 8.50
CA CYS A 88 -12.04 -0.21 9.89
C CYS A 88 -11.32 -1.28 10.68
N CYS A 89 -10.45 -0.85 11.57
CA CYS A 89 -9.87 -1.65 12.64
C CYS A 89 -9.85 -0.83 13.93
N SER A 90 -9.50 -1.45 15.04
CA SER A 90 -9.61 -0.80 16.35
C SER A 90 -8.52 -1.29 17.30
N TYR A 91 -8.61 -0.86 18.55
CA TYR A 91 -7.76 -1.31 19.64
C TYR A 91 -7.61 -2.83 19.77
N SER A 92 -8.56 -3.63 19.28
CA SER A 92 -8.42 -5.10 19.28
C SER A 92 -7.25 -5.60 18.42
N HIS A 93 -6.78 -4.77 17.49
CA HIS A 93 -5.63 -5.03 16.61
C HIS A 93 -4.37 -4.28 17.07
N ASN A 94 -4.37 -3.67 18.26
CA ASN A 94 -3.27 -2.89 18.82
C ASN A 94 -2.82 -1.68 17.95
N VAL A 95 -3.70 -1.17 17.09
CA VAL A 95 -3.42 0.00 16.24
C VAL A 95 -3.94 1.32 16.82
N ALA A 96 -4.75 1.27 17.89
CA ALA A 96 -5.35 2.42 18.54
C ALA A 96 -5.51 2.19 20.05
N PRO A 97 -5.60 3.25 20.89
CA PRO A 97 -5.92 3.11 22.31
C PRO A 97 -7.27 2.44 22.56
N LYS A 98 -7.44 1.79 23.72
CA LYS A 98 -8.70 1.11 24.10
C LYS A 98 -9.91 2.02 23.91
N GLY A 99 -10.94 1.51 23.22
CA GLY A 99 -12.16 2.25 22.90
C GLY A 99 -12.09 3.10 21.62
N LYS A 100 -10.92 3.18 20.96
CA LYS A 100 -10.76 3.90 19.69
C LYS A 100 -10.76 2.97 18.47
N PHE A 101 -11.29 3.51 17.38
CA PHE A 101 -11.40 2.89 16.07
C PHE A 101 -10.71 3.79 15.04
N ILE A 102 -10.11 3.18 14.03
CA ILE A 102 -9.52 3.86 12.89
C ILE A 102 -10.19 3.31 11.64
N ALA A 103 -10.84 4.19 10.88
CA ALA A 103 -11.44 3.87 9.60
C ALA A 103 -10.68 4.54 8.46
N PHE A 104 -10.48 3.81 7.37
CA PHE A 104 -9.87 4.24 6.13
C PHE A 104 -10.96 4.20 5.06
N VAL A 105 -11.31 5.35 4.50
CA VAL A 105 -12.21 5.44 3.34
C VAL A 105 -11.36 5.77 2.13
N SER A 106 -11.36 4.94 1.09
CA SER A 106 -10.51 5.15 -0.08
C SER A 106 -11.16 4.74 -1.39
N THR A 107 -10.78 5.42 -2.47
CA THR A 107 -11.17 5.13 -3.85
C THR A 107 -10.13 5.71 -4.81
N ASP A 108 -10.07 5.24 -6.05
CA ASP A 108 -9.28 5.91 -7.08
C ASP A 108 -9.84 7.32 -7.29
N ALA A 109 -8.98 8.34 -7.19
CA ALA A 109 -9.39 9.74 -7.27
C ALA A 109 -9.79 10.10 -8.71
N GLU A 110 -11.06 10.48 -8.88
CA GLU A 110 -11.59 10.98 -10.15
C GLU A 110 -11.56 12.51 -10.21
N THR A 111 -11.34 13.18 -9.08
CA THR A 111 -11.22 14.63 -8.92
C THR A 111 -10.04 14.99 -7.99
N ASP A 112 -9.89 16.29 -7.70
CA ASP A 112 -8.91 16.82 -6.73
C ASP A 112 -9.55 17.13 -5.36
N ASN A 113 -10.82 16.78 -5.17
CA ASN A 113 -11.56 17.06 -3.93
C ASN A 113 -11.94 15.76 -3.20
N PRO A 114 -11.04 15.23 -2.35
CA PRO A 114 -11.25 13.95 -1.68
C PRO A 114 -12.42 14.01 -0.68
N GLN A 115 -12.71 15.18 -0.11
CA GLN A 115 -13.80 15.35 0.85
C GLN A 115 -15.16 15.07 0.22
N THR A 116 -15.36 15.54 -1.01
CA THR A 116 -16.61 15.32 -1.74
C THR A 116 -16.70 13.90 -2.26
N GLU A 117 -15.61 13.38 -2.82
CA GLU A 117 -15.58 12.02 -3.38
C GLU A 117 -15.81 10.94 -2.32
N LEU A 118 -15.22 11.10 -1.14
CA LEU A 118 -15.27 10.11 -0.06
C LEU A 118 -16.49 10.25 0.84
N LYS A 119 -17.33 11.27 0.61
CA LYS A 119 -18.47 11.59 1.49
C LYS A 119 -19.37 10.39 1.74
N ALA A 120 -19.68 9.61 0.71
CA ALA A 120 -20.56 8.45 0.84
C ALA A 120 -20.03 7.40 1.84
N GLY A 121 -18.72 7.17 1.87
CA GLY A 121 -18.10 6.26 2.84
C GLY A 121 -17.97 6.87 4.23
N ILE A 122 -17.72 8.19 4.31
CA ILE A 122 -17.65 8.93 5.58
C ILE A 122 -19.00 8.97 6.27
N ASP A 123 -20.10 9.16 5.52
CA ASP A 123 -21.45 9.18 6.07
C ASP A 123 -21.83 7.85 6.74
N LEU A 124 -21.20 6.72 6.36
CA LEU A 124 -21.39 5.42 7.01
C LEU A 124 -20.76 5.35 8.40
N LEU A 125 -19.76 6.18 8.68
CA LEU A 125 -18.93 6.06 9.88
C LEU A 125 -19.66 6.47 11.16
N GLY A 126 -20.67 7.34 11.07
CA GLY A 126 -21.29 7.99 12.23
C GLY A 126 -20.43 9.16 12.75
N PRO A 127 -20.57 9.55 14.04
CA PRO A 127 -19.73 10.58 14.65
C PRO A 127 -18.22 10.30 14.56
N VAL A 128 -17.48 11.25 14.00
CA VAL A 128 -16.01 11.15 13.86
C VAL A 128 -15.35 12.14 14.82
N ASP A 129 -14.34 11.67 15.56
CA ASP A 129 -13.57 12.52 16.49
C ASP A 129 -12.62 13.44 15.71
N GLU A 130 -11.93 12.88 14.72
CA GLU A 130 -10.94 13.57 13.88
C GLU A 130 -10.85 12.88 12.51
N ILE A 131 -10.63 13.66 11.44
CA ILE A 131 -10.52 13.13 10.08
C ILE A 131 -9.41 13.80 9.28
N PHE A 132 -8.57 12.99 8.66
CA PHE A 132 -7.46 13.43 7.82
C PHE A 132 -7.71 13.02 6.38
N PHE A 133 -7.60 13.95 5.45
CA PHE A 133 -7.74 13.70 4.01
C PHE A 133 -6.39 13.74 3.32
N ASP A 134 -6.19 12.83 2.37
CA ASP A 134 -4.99 12.78 1.54
C ASP A 134 -5.32 12.29 0.11
N ILE A 135 -4.51 12.72 -0.85
CA ILE A 135 -4.48 12.17 -2.21
C ILE A 135 -3.03 11.84 -2.53
N TYR A 136 -2.75 10.56 -2.79
CA TYR A 136 -1.39 10.11 -3.12
C TYR A 136 -1.38 9.14 -4.29
N ASP A 137 -0.20 8.95 -4.88
CA ASP A 137 -0.03 8.33 -6.20
C ASP A 137 0.07 6.79 -6.16
N ALA A 138 -0.21 6.16 -5.01
CA ALA A 138 -0.05 4.73 -4.81
C ALA A 138 -1.40 4.00 -4.65
N THR A 139 -1.52 2.81 -5.20
CA THR A 139 -2.73 1.96 -5.13
C THR A 139 -2.81 1.21 -3.79
N THR A 140 -4.01 0.89 -3.31
CA THR A 140 -4.25 0.33 -1.95
C THR A 140 -4.69 -1.12 -1.87
N HIS A 141 -4.69 -1.86 -2.98
CA HIS A 141 -5.24 -3.22 -3.01
C HIS A 141 -4.13 -4.27 -3.04
N PHE A 142 -4.17 -5.22 -2.10
CA PHE A 142 -3.16 -6.28 -1.97
C PHE A 142 -3.18 -7.30 -3.12
N GLU A 143 -4.29 -7.45 -3.83
CA GLU A 143 -4.39 -8.41 -4.93
C GLU A 143 -3.41 -8.06 -6.06
N THR A 144 -3.30 -6.79 -6.42
CA THR A 144 -2.29 -6.34 -7.39
C THR A 144 -0.88 -6.45 -6.80
N THR A 145 -0.71 -6.24 -5.50
CA THR A 145 0.61 -6.37 -4.84
C THR A 145 1.18 -7.79 -4.97
N VAL A 146 0.37 -8.83 -4.78
CA VAL A 146 0.85 -10.22 -4.93
C VAL A 146 1.26 -10.50 -6.38
N ALA A 147 0.44 -10.08 -7.34
CA ALA A 147 0.77 -10.22 -8.75
C ALA A 147 2.07 -9.50 -9.12
N ASP A 148 2.28 -8.29 -8.58
CA ASP A 148 3.51 -7.52 -8.79
C ASP A 148 4.73 -8.24 -8.21
N VAL A 149 4.64 -8.80 -7.00
CA VAL A 149 5.73 -9.56 -6.37
C VAL A 149 6.10 -10.81 -7.18
N LEU A 150 5.09 -11.57 -7.63
CA LEU A 150 5.32 -12.77 -8.46
C LEU A 150 5.93 -12.41 -9.82
N ASN A 151 5.47 -11.32 -10.43
CA ASN A 151 6.01 -10.82 -11.68
C ASN A 151 7.45 -10.34 -11.51
N MET A 152 7.74 -9.55 -10.47
CA MET A 152 9.10 -9.11 -10.15
C MET A 152 10.04 -10.31 -9.95
N TYR A 153 9.63 -11.32 -9.18
CA TYR A 153 10.42 -12.54 -9.01
C TYR A 153 10.73 -13.20 -10.37
N THR A 154 9.74 -13.30 -11.25
CA THR A 154 9.90 -13.89 -12.58
C THR A 154 10.86 -13.08 -13.45
N LEU A 155 10.73 -11.75 -13.46
CA LEU A 155 11.62 -10.84 -14.20
C LEU A 155 13.06 -10.90 -13.69
N ILE A 156 13.24 -11.02 -12.37
CA ILE A 156 14.55 -11.09 -11.74
C ILE A 156 15.21 -12.44 -11.99
N THR A 157 14.49 -13.55 -11.83
CA THR A 157 15.08 -14.90 -11.81
C THR A 157 14.99 -15.63 -13.14
N GLY A 158 14.09 -15.22 -14.03
CA GLY A 158 13.73 -15.95 -15.25
C GLY A 158 12.90 -17.22 -14.99
N LYS A 159 12.36 -17.40 -13.78
CA LYS A 159 11.62 -18.60 -13.36
C LYS A 159 10.29 -18.22 -12.73
N GLN A 160 9.27 -19.07 -12.88
CA GLN A 160 8.07 -18.95 -12.07
C GLN A 160 8.37 -19.32 -10.61
N LEU A 161 7.73 -18.62 -9.67
CA LEU A 161 7.89 -18.92 -8.24
C LEU A 161 7.17 -20.23 -7.91
N ASP A 162 7.94 -21.20 -7.41
CA ASP A 162 7.41 -22.47 -6.92
C ASP A 162 7.21 -22.37 -5.40
N LEU A 163 5.94 -22.37 -4.98
CA LEU A 163 5.54 -22.34 -3.57
C LEU A 163 5.38 -23.74 -2.95
N SER A 164 5.59 -24.80 -3.72
CA SER A 164 5.43 -26.19 -3.28
C SER A 164 6.69 -26.79 -2.65
N VAL A 165 7.79 -26.04 -2.63
CA VAL A 165 9.06 -26.50 -2.07
C VAL A 165 8.91 -26.77 -0.57
N ASP A 166 9.22 -28.00 -0.15
CA ASP A 166 9.24 -28.38 1.25
C ASP A 166 10.44 -27.70 1.95
N LEU A 167 10.13 -26.74 2.82
CA LEU A 167 11.11 -25.95 3.58
C LEU A 167 11.84 -26.76 4.66
N SER A 168 11.39 -27.98 4.99
CA SER A 168 12.07 -28.82 5.97
C SER A 168 13.52 -29.15 5.56
N ALA A 169 13.79 -29.25 4.25
CA ALA A 169 15.14 -29.47 3.71
C ALA A 169 16.06 -28.23 3.76
N ALA A 170 15.51 -27.02 3.92
CA ALA A 170 16.29 -25.78 3.98
C ALA A 170 16.89 -25.51 5.37
N SER A 171 16.45 -26.24 6.40
CA SER A 171 16.95 -26.13 7.78
C SER A 171 18.16 -27.03 8.09
N ALA A 172 18.64 -27.81 7.12
CA ALA A 172 19.69 -28.80 7.33
C ALA A 172 21.10 -28.35 6.86
N ALA A 173 21.30 -27.06 6.62
CA ALA A 173 22.60 -26.52 6.24
C ALA A 173 22.96 -25.33 7.15
N GLU A 174 23.20 -25.61 8.43
CA GLU A 174 24.22 -24.92 9.22
C GLU A 174 24.66 -25.87 10.36
N GLU A 175 25.97 -25.93 10.49
CA GLU A 175 26.81 -26.82 11.30
C GLU A 175 26.86 -26.37 12.78
#